data_AF-A0A804N907-F1
#
_entry.id   AF-A0A804N907-F1
#
_cell.length_a   1.000
_cell.length_b   1.000
_cell.length_c   1.000
_cell.angle_alpha   90.00
_cell.angle_beta   90.00
_cell.angle_gamma   90.00
#
_symmetry.space_group_name_H-M   'P 1'
#
loop_
_entity.id
_entity.type
_entity.pdbx_description
1 polymer ?
#
loop_
_entity_poly.entity_id
_entity_poly.type
_entity_poly.pdbx_seq_one_letter_code
_entity_poly.pdbx_strand_id
1 'polypeptide(L)'
;MHKVQSVKYGEEVCFNGIFMLKASSSGLELGNSTWTIQSPRASITYLPSSVFVSAHALDFDYSSLKENDVILFSDFSSLNDTDEDNEKLNEHSMDETDSSLCRYSVFRDDGADADERVPFVCNNDDITEEIERISFICSCIFGAVKSGGSVLIPIGRLGVILLLLELISEMLHSSSLKVPIFVISETAEEIFAFTNTLPEWLCKSRQEKLFAGEALFGHVELLKEGKLFLFPHLHSKGLLAAWKEPCIVLCPHWSLRLGPAVHLLRRWHADKRCLLVVEQGNGAELSLKPFMPLAIQVLECSFLSGVRAGKIDPLLGVLKPKFVMLPEGLKSRCSIKGVPWSFLYYSKGKTIELSNLREDIEVHLATDVAFRLQPRQLNETTAVARLRTKLLVSNGRYQLASAEKQPDQSKR
;
A
#
# COMPACT_ATOMS: atom_id res chain seq x y z
N MET A 1 -1.30 17.98 15.62
CA MET A 1 -0.85 17.73 14.23
C MET A 1 -0.12 18.92 13.57
N HIS A 2 0.02 20.10 14.19
CA HIS A 2 0.66 21.30 13.57
C HIS A 2 2.16 21.20 13.20
N LYS A 3 2.81 20.05 13.42
CA LYS A 3 4.22 19.81 13.06
C LYS A 3 4.38 18.99 11.78
N VAL A 4 3.27 18.54 11.18
CA VAL A 4 3.27 17.74 9.95
C VAL A 4 3.12 18.67 8.76
N GLN A 5 3.99 18.51 7.78
CA GLN A 5 3.86 19.14 6.47
C GLN A 5 3.35 18.08 5.48
N SER A 6 2.29 18.40 4.75
CA SER A 6 1.74 17.52 3.71
C SER A 6 2.60 17.59 2.45
N VAL A 7 2.84 16.44 1.83
CA VAL A 7 3.48 16.32 0.51
C VAL A 7 2.47 15.65 -0.41
N LYS A 8 2.19 16.26 -1.56
CA LYS A 8 1.28 15.69 -2.56
C LYS A 8 1.99 14.62 -3.40
N TYR A 9 1.21 13.75 -4.03
CA TYR A 9 1.78 12.82 -5.01
C TYR A 9 2.46 13.58 -6.15
N GLY A 10 3.66 13.13 -6.51
CA GLY A 10 4.50 13.75 -7.52
C GLY A 10 5.24 15.01 -7.07
N GLU A 11 4.92 15.57 -5.89
CA GLU A 11 5.62 16.74 -5.34
C GLU A 11 7.02 16.36 -4.85
N GLU A 12 8.02 17.15 -5.21
CA GLU A 12 9.40 16.99 -4.76
C GLU A 12 9.72 18.02 -3.68
N VAL A 13 10.03 17.55 -2.47
CA VAL A 13 10.36 18.41 -1.34
C VAL A 13 11.80 18.18 -0.88
N CYS A 14 12.51 19.26 -0.56
CA CYS A 14 13.88 19.17 -0.08
C CYS A 14 13.91 19.15 1.45
N PHE A 15 14.46 18.08 2.02
CA PHE A 15 14.68 17.94 3.46
C PHE A 15 16.15 18.27 3.81
N ASN A 16 16.34 19.23 4.72
CA ASN A 16 17.63 19.72 5.19
C ASN A 16 18.62 20.15 4.07
N GLY A 17 18.12 20.52 2.89
CA GLY A 17 18.96 20.89 1.74
C GLY A 17 19.66 19.73 1.03
N ILE A 18 19.58 18.51 1.59
CA ILE A 18 20.40 17.36 1.19
C ILE A 18 19.57 16.27 0.51
N PHE A 19 18.36 16.00 1.00
CA PHE A 19 17.54 14.91 0.50
C PHE A 19 16.36 15.46 -0.27
N MET A 20 16.11 14.94 -1.48
CA MET A 20 14.87 15.17 -2.19
C MET A 20 13.93 14.00 -1.88
N LEU A 21 12.74 14.32 -1.38
CA LEU A 21 11.70 13.35 -1.07
C LEU A 21 10.57 13.51 -2.09
N LYS A 22 10.06 12.39 -2.58
CA LYS A 22 8.90 12.35 -3.47
C LYS A 22 7.98 11.22 -3.05
N ALA A 23 6.70 11.53 -2.94
CA ALA A 23 5.66 10.53 -2.69
C ALA A 23 4.94 10.18 -3.99
N SER A 24 4.67 8.91 -4.19
CA SER A 24 3.86 8.39 -5.31
C SER A 24 2.83 7.40 -4.78
N SER A 25 1.71 7.20 -5.47
CA SER A 25 0.68 6.27 -5.00
C SER A 25 1.21 4.83 -4.93
N SER A 26 0.81 4.06 -3.91
CA SER A 26 1.05 2.61 -3.86
C SER A 26 -0.13 1.77 -4.37
N GLY A 27 -1.28 2.38 -4.63
CA GLY A 27 -2.48 1.69 -5.12
C GLY A 27 -3.27 0.88 -4.10
N LEU A 28 -2.73 0.60 -2.92
CA LEU A 28 -3.42 -0.26 -1.94
C LEU A 28 -4.61 0.44 -1.26
N GLU A 29 -4.42 1.66 -0.74
CA GLU A 29 -5.42 2.40 0.02
C GLU A 29 -5.31 3.91 -0.27
N LEU A 30 -6.37 4.65 0.05
CA LEU A 30 -6.37 6.11 -0.09
C LEU A 30 -5.25 6.73 0.76
N GLY A 31 -4.37 7.50 0.11
CA GLY A 31 -3.23 8.13 0.76
C GLY A 31 -2.04 7.19 1.04
N ASN A 32 -2.12 5.91 0.69
CA ASN A 32 -0.98 5.00 0.83
C ASN A 32 0.05 5.27 -0.29
N SER A 33 1.32 5.38 0.10
CA SER A 33 2.34 6.02 -0.72
C SER A 33 3.67 5.26 -0.72
N THR A 34 4.25 5.10 -1.90
CA THR A 34 5.67 4.79 -2.05
C THR A 34 6.49 6.07 -1.90
N TRP A 35 7.67 5.96 -1.30
CA TRP A 35 8.54 7.13 -1.07
C TRP A 35 9.89 6.92 -1.75
N THR A 36 10.26 7.88 -2.59
CA THR A 36 11.62 7.96 -3.15
C THR A 36 12.41 9.02 -2.38
N ILE A 37 13.58 8.61 -1.89
CA ILE A 37 14.53 9.43 -1.16
C ILE A 37 15.79 9.52 -2.02
N GLN A 38 16.01 10.68 -2.62
CA GLN A 38 17.19 10.94 -3.44
C GLN A 38 18.20 11.76 -2.67
N SER A 39 19.43 11.28 -2.66
CA SER A 39 20.60 12.01 -2.22
C SER A 39 21.50 12.29 -3.43
N PRO A 40 22.51 13.17 -3.31
CA PRO A 40 23.41 13.47 -4.43
C PRO A 40 24.18 12.26 -4.99
N ARG A 41 24.33 11.16 -4.23
CA ARG A 41 25.12 9.98 -4.63
C ARG A 41 24.33 8.69 -4.77
N ALA A 42 23.10 8.66 -4.25
CA ALA A 42 22.31 7.46 -4.14
C ALA A 42 20.82 7.79 -4.07
N SER A 43 19.98 6.93 -4.64
CA SER A 43 18.54 6.97 -4.42
C SER A 43 18.01 5.69 -3.80
N ILE A 44 17.03 5.86 -2.91
CA ILE A 44 16.39 4.77 -2.17
C ILE A 44 14.88 4.90 -2.36
N THR A 45 14.24 3.80 -2.69
CA THR A 45 12.79 3.68 -2.72
C THR A 45 12.33 2.82 -1.57
N TYR A 46 11.42 3.33 -0.75
CA TYR A 46 10.63 2.55 0.18
C TYR A 46 9.37 2.06 -0.52
N LEU A 47 9.28 0.75 -0.70
CA LEU A 47 8.15 0.08 -1.32
C LEU A 47 7.30 -0.62 -0.25
N PRO A 48 6.22 0.04 0.23
CA PRO A 48 5.23 -0.58 1.09
C PRO A 48 4.36 -1.58 0.33
N SER A 49 3.37 -2.11 1.04
CA SER A 49 2.27 -2.85 0.43
C SER A 49 1.64 -2.03 -0.69
N SER A 50 1.75 -2.55 -1.91
CA SER A 50 1.37 -1.88 -3.14
C SER A 50 0.53 -2.80 -4.02
N VAL A 51 -0.45 -2.25 -4.72
CA VAL A 51 -1.31 -2.97 -5.65
C VAL A 51 -1.32 -2.22 -6.98
N PHE A 52 -1.06 -2.91 -8.08
CA PHE A 52 -0.89 -2.25 -9.39
C PHE A 52 -2.11 -1.49 -9.85
N VAL A 53 -3.28 -2.12 -9.76
CA VAL A 53 -4.54 -1.54 -10.20
C VAL A 53 -5.53 -1.64 -9.03
N SER A 54 -6.27 -0.58 -8.76
CA SER A 54 -7.14 -0.49 -7.59
C SER A 54 -8.60 -0.19 -7.94
N ALA A 55 -9.53 -0.74 -7.16
CA ALA A 55 -10.97 -0.50 -7.33
C ALA A 55 -11.45 0.81 -6.65
N HIS A 56 -10.62 1.40 -5.78
CA HIS A 56 -10.98 2.55 -4.95
C HIS A 56 -9.89 3.62 -4.87
N ALA A 57 -8.61 3.25 -4.88
CA ALA A 57 -7.48 4.18 -4.74
C ALA A 57 -6.80 4.47 -6.09
N LEU A 58 -5.95 5.49 -6.17
CA LEU A 58 -5.15 5.75 -7.36
C LEU A 58 -4.15 4.61 -7.60
N ASP A 59 -4.07 4.08 -8.82
CA ASP A 59 -3.17 2.98 -9.20
C ASP A 59 -1.70 3.20 -8.78
N PHE A 60 -0.96 2.12 -8.60
CA PHE A 60 0.45 2.19 -8.21
C PHE A 60 1.30 2.85 -9.30
N ASP A 61 1.88 4.01 -8.99
CA ASP A 61 2.84 4.67 -9.87
C ASP A 61 4.26 4.13 -9.66
N TYR A 62 4.49 2.91 -10.16
CA TYR A 62 5.82 2.29 -10.17
C TYR A 62 6.78 2.97 -11.17
N SER A 63 6.26 3.77 -12.11
CA SER A 63 7.10 4.46 -13.11
C SER A 63 8.04 5.47 -12.45
N SER A 64 7.57 6.13 -11.39
CA SER A 64 8.35 7.03 -10.54
C SER A 64 9.54 6.34 -9.83
N LEU A 65 9.56 5.01 -9.79
CA LEU A 65 10.55 4.22 -9.07
C LEU A 65 11.69 3.70 -9.96
N LYS A 66 11.62 3.89 -11.28
CA LYS A 66 12.62 3.40 -12.24
C LYS A 66 14.01 3.94 -11.94
N GLU A 67 15.02 3.12 -12.16
CA GLU A 67 16.45 3.47 -12.06
C GLU A 67 16.91 3.92 -10.67
N ASN A 68 16.11 3.69 -9.63
CA ASN A 68 16.56 3.93 -8.26
C ASN A 68 17.62 2.89 -7.85
N ASP A 69 18.66 3.35 -7.15
CA ASP A 69 19.78 2.48 -6.80
C ASP A 69 19.35 1.35 -5.86
N VAL A 70 18.47 1.64 -4.90
CA VAL A 70 18.04 0.71 -3.86
C VAL A 70 16.53 0.67 -3.77
N ILE A 71 15.96 -0.53 -3.70
CA ILE A 71 14.55 -0.74 -3.35
C ILE A 71 14.47 -1.49 -2.02
N LEU A 72 13.88 -0.84 -1.03
CA LEU A 72 13.56 -1.42 0.27
C LEU A 72 12.11 -1.90 0.25
N PHE A 73 11.93 -3.22 0.19
CA PHE A 73 10.60 -3.80 0.36
C PHE A 73 10.25 -3.82 1.86
N SER A 74 8.98 -3.54 2.16
CA SER A 74 8.42 -3.77 3.49
C SER A 74 7.23 -4.72 3.49
N ASP A 75 6.68 -5.05 2.33
CA ASP A 75 5.55 -5.97 2.22
C ASP A 75 5.95 -7.32 1.65
N PHE A 76 5.47 -8.35 2.33
CA PHE A 76 5.79 -9.76 2.11
C PHE A 76 4.55 -10.64 2.28
N SER A 77 3.36 -10.05 2.35
CA SER A 77 2.09 -10.78 2.42
C SER A 77 2.03 -11.94 1.41
N SER A 78 2.36 -11.67 0.15
CA SER A 78 2.33 -12.65 -0.94
C SER A 78 3.43 -13.72 -0.88
N LEU A 79 4.49 -13.50 -0.10
CA LEU A 79 5.57 -14.48 0.10
C LEU A 79 5.25 -15.45 1.24
N ASN A 80 4.17 -15.19 1.99
CA ASN A 80 3.65 -16.09 3.03
C ASN A 80 2.56 -17.04 2.50
N ASP A 81 1.98 -16.78 1.32
CA ASP A 81 0.87 -17.56 0.73
C ASP A 81 1.27 -18.99 0.29
N THR A 82 2.51 -19.42 0.46
CA THR A 82 3.03 -20.66 -0.16
C THR A 82 3.17 -21.86 0.75
N ASP A 83 2.70 -21.84 2.00
CA ASP A 83 2.96 -22.94 2.95
C ASP A 83 1.72 -23.70 3.47
N GLU A 84 0.46 -23.32 3.18
CA GLU A 84 -0.71 -24.03 3.75
C GLU A 84 -1.79 -24.52 2.76
N ASP A 85 -2.00 -23.88 1.61
CA ASP A 85 -3.13 -24.22 0.74
C ASP A 85 -2.88 -25.40 -0.22
N ASN A 86 -1.62 -25.80 -0.44
CA ASN A 86 -1.28 -26.88 -1.38
C ASN A 86 -1.13 -28.27 -0.73
N GLU A 87 -1.08 -28.39 0.60
CA GLU A 87 -0.92 -29.71 1.25
C GLU A 87 -2.22 -30.49 1.45
N LYS A 88 -3.40 -29.86 1.33
CA LYS A 88 -4.69 -30.54 1.60
C LYS A 88 -5.34 -31.23 0.40
N LEU A 89 -4.71 -31.25 -0.77
CA LEU A 89 -5.31 -31.80 -1.99
C LEU A 89 -4.50 -32.92 -2.67
N ASN A 90 -3.40 -33.41 -2.08
CA ASN A 90 -2.58 -34.42 -2.75
C ASN A 90 -2.02 -35.51 -1.82
N GLU A 91 -2.86 -36.10 -0.96
CA GLU A 91 -2.60 -37.46 -0.48
C GLU A 91 -2.95 -38.43 -1.61
N HIS A 92 -2.00 -38.70 -2.52
CA HIS A 92 -1.75 -39.97 -3.21
C HIS A 92 -0.84 -39.78 -4.45
N SER A 93 0.44 -39.48 -4.25
CA SER A 93 1.51 -39.98 -5.12
C SER A 93 2.88 -39.60 -4.55
N MET A 94 3.71 -40.61 -4.27
CA MET A 94 5.16 -40.43 -4.11
C MET A 94 5.77 -40.02 -5.46
N ASP A 95 6.58 -38.97 -5.51
CA ASP A 95 8.05 -39.00 -5.46
C ASP A 95 8.64 -37.65 -5.91
N GLU A 96 9.83 -37.32 -5.37
CA GLU A 96 10.84 -36.36 -5.83
C GLU A 96 10.54 -34.85 -6.07
N THR A 97 11.29 -34.04 -5.30
CA THR A 97 11.93 -32.75 -5.67
C THR A 97 11.30 -31.93 -6.80
N ASP A 98 10.47 -30.94 -6.44
CA ASP A 98 10.41 -29.69 -7.21
C ASP A 98 9.81 -28.54 -6.38
N SER A 99 10.68 -27.59 -6.01
CA SER A 99 10.30 -26.29 -5.48
C SER A 99 9.55 -25.52 -6.58
N SER A 100 8.22 -25.59 -6.57
CA SER A 100 7.32 -25.03 -7.59
C SER A 100 7.39 -23.50 -7.75
N LEU A 101 8.10 -22.81 -6.86
CA LEU A 101 8.33 -21.36 -6.94
C LEU A 101 9.28 -20.94 -8.07
N CYS A 102 9.98 -21.89 -8.70
CA CYS A 102 10.93 -21.60 -9.79
C CYS A 102 10.32 -21.62 -11.20
N ARG A 103 9.02 -21.91 -11.40
CA ARG A 103 8.46 -22.05 -12.77
C ARG A 103 8.06 -20.75 -13.47
N TYR A 104 8.03 -19.60 -12.78
CA TYR A 104 7.75 -18.32 -13.45
C TYR A 104 8.99 -17.59 -13.99
N SER A 105 10.19 -18.17 -13.88
CA SER A 105 11.37 -17.65 -14.55
C SER A 105 11.35 -17.96 -16.05
N VAL A 106 10.50 -17.27 -16.81
CA VAL A 106 10.71 -17.09 -18.25
C VAL A 106 11.68 -15.91 -18.42
N PHE A 107 12.93 -16.08 -17.98
CA PHE A 107 14.03 -15.37 -18.61
C PHE A 107 14.43 -16.20 -19.85
N ARG A 108 13.56 -16.18 -20.86
CA ARG A 108 14.07 -16.24 -22.22
C ARG A 108 14.54 -14.84 -22.55
N ASP A 109 15.82 -14.74 -22.82
CA ASP A 109 16.45 -13.59 -23.49
C ASP A 109 15.95 -13.53 -24.95
N ASP A 110 14.63 -13.49 -25.12
CA ASP A 110 14.02 -13.04 -26.36
C ASP A 110 13.90 -11.53 -26.17
N GLY A 111 14.48 -10.74 -27.06
CA GLY A 111 14.62 -9.28 -26.99
C GLY A 111 13.30 -8.49 -27.01
N ALA A 112 12.31 -8.91 -26.23
CA ALA A 112 11.08 -8.22 -25.92
C ALA A 112 11.41 -6.92 -25.19
N ASP A 113 11.03 -5.81 -25.82
CA ASP A 113 11.18 -4.47 -25.30
C ASP A 113 10.60 -4.36 -23.88
N ALA A 114 11.16 -3.46 -23.07
CA ALA A 114 10.65 -3.17 -21.73
C ALA A 114 9.15 -2.79 -21.73
N ASP A 115 8.62 -2.39 -22.88
CA ASP A 115 7.21 -2.08 -23.14
C ASP A 115 6.30 -3.32 -23.14
N GLU A 116 6.79 -4.52 -23.50
CA GLU A 116 5.98 -5.75 -23.49
C GLU A 116 5.79 -6.36 -22.09
N ARG A 117 6.61 -5.97 -21.11
CA ARG A 117 6.50 -6.45 -19.71
C ARG A 117 5.51 -5.65 -18.86
N VAL A 118 5.18 -4.44 -19.29
CA VAL A 118 4.24 -3.52 -18.61
C VAL A 118 2.80 -4.06 -18.54
N PRO A 119 2.22 -4.66 -19.59
CA PRO A 119 0.88 -5.25 -19.56
C PRO A 119 0.72 -6.40 -18.56
N PHE A 120 1.77 -7.22 -18.37
CA PHE A 120 1.72 -8.38 -17.46
C PHE A 120 1.61 -7.95 -15.99
N VAL A 121 2.31 -6.88 -15.62
CA VAL A 121 2.32 -6.36 -14.25
C VAL A 121 0.98 -5.69 -13.90
N CYS A 122 0.38 -5.00 -14.87
CA CYS A 122 -0.84 -4.21 -14.70
C CYS A 122 -2.12 -4.93 -15.14
N ASN A 123 -2.13 -6.27 -15.23
CA ASN A 123 -3.37 -6.98 -15.53
C ASN A 123 -4.41 -6.79 -14.41
N ASN A 124 -5.68 -6.83 -14.80
CA ASN A 124 -6.81 -6.61 -13.89
C ASN A 124 -7.22 -7.88 -13.11
N ASP A 125 -6.48 -8.97 -13.27
CA ASP A 125 -6.78 -10.28 -12.68
C ASP A 125 -6.89 -10.17 -11.15
N ASP A 126 -5.94 -9.46 -10.51
CA ASP A 126 -5.92 -9.27 -9.05
C ASP A 126 -7.16 -8.52 -8.54
N ILE A 127 -7.61 -7.48 -9.25
CA ILE A 127 -8.84 -6.76 -8.88
C ILE A 127 -10.05 -7.64 -9.11
N THR A 128 -10.11 -8.35 -10.23
CA THR A 128 -11.25 -9.19 -10.57
C THR A 128 -11.48 -10.23 -9.49
N GLU A 129 -10.40 -10.89 -9.07
CA GLU A 129 -10.41 -11.87 -7.99
C GLU A 129 -10.78 -11.25 -6.63
N GLU A 130 -10.33 -10.02 -6.36
CA GLU A 130 -10.72 -9.26 -5.16
C GLU A 130 -12.23 -8.95 -5.17
N ILE A 131 -12.78 -8.48 -6.29
CA ILE A 131 -14.22 -8.22 -6.42
C ILE A 131 -15.04 -9.51 -6.27
N GLU A 132 -14.57 -10.63 -6.82
CA GLU A 132 -15.19 -11.95 -6.62
C GLU A 132 -15.20 -12.36 -5.14
N ARG A 133 -14.09 -12.14 -4.41
CA ARG A 133 -14.03 -12.37 -2.96
C ARG A 133 -15.01 -11.47 -2.19
N ILE A 134 -15.05 -10.18 -2.49
CA ILE A 134 -15.99 -9.24 -1.86
C ILE A 134 -17.44 -9.67 -2.13
N SER A 135 -17.73 -10.10 -3.36
CA SER A 135 -19.04 -10.64 -3.75
C SER A 135 -19.41 -11.90 -2.96
N PHE A 136 -18.45 -12.82 -2.78
CA PHE A 136 -18.65 -14.01 -1.94
C PHE A 136 -18.94 -13.64 -0.48
N ILE A 137 -18.17 -12.73 0.12
CA ILE A 137 -18.42 -12.24 1.49
C ILE A 137 -19.83 -11.66 1.60
N CYS A 138 -20.21 -10.82 0.64
CA CYS A 138 -21.54 -10.24 0.53
C CYS A 138 -22.64 -11.33 0.49
N SER A 139 -22.46 -12.41 -0.28
CA SER A 139 -23.41 -13.53 -0.32
C SER A 139 -23.60 -14.20 1.06
N CYS A 140 -22.52 -14.35 1.85
CA CYS A 140 -22.58 -14.88 3.21
C CYS A 140 -23.31 -13.92 4.16
N ILE A 141 -23.02 -12.61 4.07
CA ILE A 141 -23.72 -11.56 4.83
C ILE A 141 -25.23 -11.63 4.55
N PHE A 142 -25.60 -11.72 3.28
CA PHE A 142 -27.00 -11.83 2.88
C PHE A 142 -27.67 -13.10 3.44
N GLY A 143 -26.97 -14.25 3.40
CA GLY A 143 -27.43 -15.50 3.99
C GLY A 143 -27.71 -15.39 5.49
N ALA A 144 -26.77 -14.81 6.26
CA ALA A 144 -26.91 -14.60 7.69
C ALA A 144 -28.11 -13.71 8.03
N VAL A 145 -28.22 -12.56 7.34
CA VAL A 145 -29.32 -11.61 7.53
C VAL A 145 -30.67 -12.23 7.17
N LYS A 146 -30.76 -12.97 6.05
CA LYS A 146 -31.98 -13.68 5.63
C LYS A 146 -32.42 -14.74 6.65
N SER A 147 -31.48 -15.35 7.36
CA SER A 147 -31.76 -16.28 8.46
C SER A 147 -32.19 -15.59 9.77
N GLY A 148 -32.20 -14.26 9.80
CA GLY A 148 -32.54 -13.45 10.96
C GLY A 148 -31.38 -13.21 11.93
N GLY A 149 -30.15 -13.43 11.50
CA GLY A 149 -28.94 -13.14 12.28
C GLY A 149 -28.33 -11.78 11.96
N SER A 150 -27.58 -11.24 12.91
CA SER A 150 -26.82 -10.00 12.74
C SER A 150 -25.39 -10.30 12.26
N VAL A 151 -24.77 -9.33 11.60
CA VAL A 151 -23.43 -9.47 11.02
C VAL A 151 -22.47 -8.49 11.67
N LEU A 152 -21.30 -8.97 12.08
CA LEU A 152 -20.20 -8.17 12.62
C LEU A 152 -19.00 -8.21 11.66
N ILE A 153 -18.55 -7.03 11.24
CA ILE A 153 -17.40 -6.84 10.34
C ILE A 153 -16.39 -5.89 11.02
N PRO A 154 -15.46 -6.41 11.84
CA PRO A 154 -14.41 -5.65 12.48
C PRO A 154 -13.22 -5.49 11.51
N ILE A 155 -13.28 -4.52 10.61
CA ILE A 155 -12.25 -4.29 9.58
C ILE A 155 -11.68 -2.86 9.67
N GLY A 156 -10.38 -2.71 9.39
CA GLY A 156 -9.66 -1.43 9.46
C GLY A 156 -9.29 -0.83 8.10
N ARG A 157 -9.71 -1.46 7.00
CA ARG A 157 -9.37 -1.10 5.63
C ARG A 157 -10.50 -0.34 4.95
N LEU A 158 -10.27 0.95 4.67
CA LEU A 158 -11.29 1.84 4.13
C LEU A 158 -11.75 1.40 2.75
N GLY A 159 -10.83 1.04 1.84
CA GLY A 159 -11.17 0.56 0.51
C GLY A 159 -12.12 -0.62 0.54
N VAL A 160 -11.80 -1.62 1.37
CA VAL A 160 -12.65 -2.81 1.55
C VAL A 160 -14.02 -2.44 2.11
N ILE A 161 -14.09 -1.54 3.10
CA ILE A 161 -15.36 -1.03 3.65
C ILE A 161 -16.22 -0.39 2.54
N LEU A 162 -15.62 0.43 1.69
CA LEU A 162 -16.32 1.12 0.61
C LEU A 162 -16.89 0.14 -0.42
N LEU A 163 -16.11 -0.87 -0.81
CA LEU A 163 -16.54 -1.92 -1.74
C LEU A 163 -17.64 -2.79 -1.13
N LEU A 164 -17.48 -3.23 0.12
CA LEU A 164 -18.51 -3.99 0.83
C LEU A 164 -19.83 -3.23 0.90
N LEU A 165 -19.81 -1.93 1.26
CA LEU A 165 -21.01 -1.13 1.34
C LEU A 165 -21.72 -0.99 -0.02
N GLU A 166 -20.97 -0.85 -1.11
CA GLU A 166 -21.51 -0.79 -2.47
C GLU A 166 -22.23 -2.09 -2.84
N LEU A 167 -21.57 -3.25 -2.70
CA LEU A 167 -22.16 -4.55 -3.04
C LEU A 167 -23.29 -4.97 -2.07
N ILE A 168 -23.17 -4.68 -0.77
CA ILE A 168 -24.25 -4.91 0.20
C ILE A 168 -25.49 -4.11 -0.18
N SER A 169 -25.31 -2.86 -0.62
CA SER A 169 -26.42 -2.03 -1.08
C SER A 169 -27.16 -2.69 -2.24
N GLU A 170 -26.44 -3.06 -3.31
CA GLU A 170 -26.99 -3.67 -4.52
C GLU A 170 -27.79 -4.95 -4.21
N MET A 171 -27.22 -5.84 -3.40
CA MET A 171 -27.92 -7.05 -2.96
C MET A 171 -29.17 -6.76 -2.14
N LEU A 172 -29.10 -5.81 -1.18
CA LEU A 172 -30.26 -5.47 -0.36
C LEU A 172 -31.37 -4.84 -1.20
N HIS A 173 -31.03 -4.00 -2.19
CA HIS A 173 -31.99 -3.43 -3.14
C HIS A 173 -32.68 -4.48 -4.00
N SER A 174 -31.97 -5.53 -4.40
CA SER A 174 -32.56 -6.67 -5.14
C SER A 174 -33.55 -7.49 -4.30
N SER A 175 -33.52 -7.30 -2.97
CA SER A 175 -34.33 -8.03 -1.99
C SER A 175 -35.40 -7.14 -1.35
N SER A 176 -36.40 -7.74 -0.70
CA SER A 176 -37.37 -7.00 0.11
C SER A 176 -36.90 -6.73 1.56
N LEU A 177 -35.63 -7.06 1.88
CA LEU A 177 -35.10 -6.96 3.24
C LEU A 177 -34.77 -5.51 3.60
N LYS A 178 -35.26 -5.05 4.76
CA LYS A 178 -34.99 -3.72 5.33
C LYS A 178 -34.12 -3.87 6.57
N VAL A 179 -32.82 -4.02 6.36
CA VAL A 179 -31.83 -4.31 7.40
C VAL A 179 -30.93 -3.08 7.56
N PRO A 180 -30.83 -2.49 8.77
CA PRO A 180 -30.00 -1.33 8.99
C PRO A 180 -28.51 -1.70 8.99
N ILE A 181 -27.70 -0.82 8.42
CA ILE A 181 -26.24 -0.90 8.42
C ILE A 181 -25.72 0.17 9.37
N PHE A 182 -24.89 -0.23 10.33
CA PHE A 182 -24.26 0.69 11.29
C PHE A 182 -22.74 0.69 11.09
N VAL A 183 -22.15 1.88 11.01
CA VAL A 183 -20.70 2.05 11.17
C VAL A 183 -20.45 2.69 12.52
N ILE A 184 -19.71 2.00 13.38
CA ILE A 184 -19.41 2.47 14.74
C ILE A 184 -17.92 2.79 14.83
N SER A 185 -17.58 4.07 14.68
CA SER A 185 -16.21 4.60 14.81
C SER A 185 -16.25 6.09 15.11
N GLU A 186 -15.37 6.56 16.00
CA GLU A 186 -15.22 7.99 16.35
C GLU A 186 -14.92 8.87 15.13
N THR A 187 -14.28 8.30 14.11
CA THR A 187 -13.85 8.99 12.89
C THR A 187 -14.72 8.65 11.68
N ALA A 188 -15.83 7.94 11.84
CA ALA A 188 -16.64 7.45 10.71
C ALA A 188 -17.10 8.59 9.78
N GLU A 189 -17.70 9.64 10.34
CA GLU A 189 -18.23 10.78 9.57
C GLU A 189 -17.13 11.50 8.78
N GLU A 190 -15.99 11.74 9.43
CA GLU A 190 -14.83 12.39 8.80
C GLU A 190 -14.27 11.54 7.65
N ILE A 191 -14.08 10.23 7.89
CA ILE A 191 -13.52 9.31 6.91
C ILE A 191 -14.39 9.23 5.66
N PHE A 192 -15.72 9.08 5.81
CA PHE A 192 -16.62 9.04 4.66
C PHE A 192 -16.69 10.40 3.94
N ALA A 193 -16.66 11.51 4.67
CA ALA A 193 -16.58 12.83 4.05
C ALA A 193 -15.30 12.98 3.20
N PHE A 194 -14.16 12.49 3.68
CA PHE A 194 -12.88 12.60 2.96
C PHE A 194 -12.90 11.95 1.58
N THR A 195 -13.62 10.84 1.42
CA THR A 195 -13.73 10.13 0.13
C THR A 195 -14.32 11.01 -0.99
N ASN A 196 -15.11 12.03 -0.64
CA ASN A 196 -15.69 12.97 -1.60
C ASN A 196 -14.83 14.23 -1.81
N THR A 197 -13.84 14.48 -0.94
CA THR A 197 -13.02 15.71 -0.97
C THR A 197 -11.69 15.56 -1.70
N LEU A 198 -11.20 14.33 -1.87
CA LEU A 198 -9.88 14.04 -2.47
C LEU A 198 -10.00 13.09 -3.67
N PRO A 199 -10.74 13.47 -4.73
CA PRO A 199 -10.95 12.61 -5.89
C PRO A 199 -9.65 12.29 -6.64
N GLU A 200 -8.62 13.15 -6.55
CA GLU A 200 -7.32 12.92 -7.17
C GLU A 200 -6.58 11.68 -6.63
N TRP A 201 -6.99 11.17 -5.47
CA TRP A 201 -6.42 9.96 -4.86
C TRP A 201 -7.23 8.69 -5.14
N LEU A 202 -8.29 8.79 -5.94
CA LEU A 202 -9.13 7.66 -6.33
C LEU A 202 -8.71 7.09 -7.69
N CYS A 203 -9.14 5.87 -8.00
CA CYS A 203 -8.89 5.28 -9.31
C CYS A 203 -9.63 6.03 -10.43
N LYS A 204 -9.19 5.85 -11.69
CA LYS A 204 -9.76 6.56 -12.85
C LYS A 204 -11.27 6.38 -13.00
N SER A 205 -11.77 5.16 -12.79
CA SER A 205 -13.21 4.86 -12.85
C SER A 205 -14.02 5.68 -11.84
N ARG A 206 -13.48 5.92 -10.64
CA ARG A 206 -14.14 6.75 -9.62
C ARG A 206 -14.04 8.23 -9.96
N GLN A 207 -12.92 8.68 -10.53
CA GLN A 207 -12.77 10.05 -11.04
C GLN A 207 -13.76 10.34 -12.18
N GLU A 208 -14.01 9.38 -13.06
CA GLU A 208 -15.02 9.47 -14.13
C GLU A 208 -16.44 9.64 -13.58
N LYS A 209 -16.81 8.89 -12.52
CA LYS A 209 -18.08 9.09 -11.81
C LYS A 209 -18.22 10.52 -11.27
N LEU A 210 -17.15 11.13 -10.76
CA LEU A 210 -17.16 12.53 -10.33
C LEU A 210 -17.55 13.47 -11.48
N PHE A 211 -16.91 13.30 -12.64
CA PHE A 211 -17.18 14.12 -13.83
C PHE A 211 -18.60 13.92 -14.37
N ALA A 212 -19.16 12.71 -14.20
CA ALA A 212 -20.55 12.41 -14.52
C ALA A 212 -21.56 12.96 -13.49
N GLY A 213 -21.10 13.51 -12.36
CA GLY A 213 -21.96 13.96 -11.26
C GLY A 213 -22.60 12.82 -10.46
N GLU A 214 -22.06 11.61 -10.60
CA GLU A 214 -22.51 10.41 -9.90
C GLU A 214 -21.85 10.29 -8.51
N ALA A 215 -22.45 9.51 -7.62
CA ALA A 215 -21.83 9.20 -6.34
C ALA A 215 -20.57 8.35 -6.56
N LEU A 216 -19.45 8.75 -5.95
CA LEU A 216 -18.17 8.03 -6.09
C LEU A 216 -18.25 6.62 -5.51
N PHE A 217 -19.00 6.46 -4.42
CA PHE A 217 -19.15 5.21 -3.68
C PHE A 217 -20.60 5.04 -3.20
N GLY A 218 -21.06 3.79 -3.09
CA GLY A 218 -22.45 3.47 -2.72
C GLY A 218 -22.88 3.94 -1.33
N HIS A 219 -21.95 4.21 -0.41
CA HIS A 219 -22.27 4.72 0.93
C HIS A 219 -23.03 6.06 0.90
N VAL A 220 -22.81 6.89 -0.13
CA VAL A 220 -23.49 8.19 -0.28
C VAL A 220 -25.00 8.00 -0.42
N GLU A 221 -25.42 7.03 -1.24
CA GLU A 221 -26.83 6.72 -1.46
C GLU A 221 -27.43 6.04 -0.22
N LEU A 222 -26.69 5.10 0.39
CA LEU A 222 -27.12 4.44 1.62
C LEU A 222 -27.39 5.43 2.77
N LEU A 223 -26.60 6.50 2.88
CA LEU A 223 -26.83 7.59 3.84
C LEU A 223 -28.09 8.38 3.50
N LYS A 224 -28.25 8.77 2.22
CA LYS A 224 -29.43 9.53 1.75
C LYS A 224 -30.74 8.76 1.95
N GLU A 225 -30.72 7.45 1.75
CA GLU A 225 -31.88 6.57 1.93
C GLU A 225 -32.16 6.21 3.40
N GLY A 226 -31.29 6.61 4.34
CA GLY A 226 -31.43 6.26 5.75
C GLY A 226 -31.26 4.76 6.01
N LYS A 227 -30.40 4.09 5.24
CA LYS A 227 -30.05 2.66 5.43
C LYS A 227 -28.72 2.49 6.16
N LEU A 228 -27.78 3.40 5.93
CA LEU A 228 -26.50 3.46 6.64
C LEU A 228 -26.56 4.53 7.73
N PHE A 229 -26.11 4.17 8.93
CA PHE A 229 -26.07 5.04 10.09
C PHE A 229 -24.66 5.07 10.66
N LEU A 230 -24.15 6.28 10.93
CA LEU A 230 -22.82 6.49 11.49
C LEU A 230 -22.95 6.90 12.95
N PHE A 231 -22.20 6.25 13.84
CA PHE A 231 -22.17 6.61 15.26
C PHE A 231 -20.75 6.51 15.83
N PRO A 232 -20.34 7.42 16.73
CA PRO A 232 -19.00 7.38 17.29
C PRO A 232 -18.80 6.22 18.27
N HIS A 233 -19.83 5.89 19.06
CA HIS A 233 -19.73 4.91 20.15
C HIS A 233 -20.98 4.04 20.30
N LEU A 234 -20.83 2.88 20.93
CA LEU A 234 -21.94 1.96 21.27
C LEU A 234 -23.00 2.57 22.21
N HIS A 235 -22.61 3.53 23.05
CA HIS A 235 -23.50 4.19 24.00
C HIS A 235 -24.11 5.48 23.44
N SER A 236 -23.95 5.75 22.15
CA SER A 236 -24.56 6.92 21.51
C SER A 236 -26.09 6.84 21.61
N LYS A 237 -26.74 7.88 22.13
CA LYS A 237 -28.21 7.89 22.32
C LYS A 237 -28.97 7.61 21.03
N GLY A 238 -28.50 8.14 19.90
CA GLY A 238 -29.08 7.89 18.58
C GLY A 238 -28.98 6.43 18.15
N LEU A 239 -27.84 5.78 18.40
CA LEU A 239 -27.67 4.34 18.13
C LEU A 239 -28.64 3.52 18.95
N LEU A 240 -28.76 3.80 20.25
CA LEU A 240 -29.68 3.08 21.15
C LEU A 240 -31.14 3.20 20.71
N ALA A 241 -31.55 4.34 20.15
CA ALA A 241 -32.88 4.56 19.63
C ALA A 241 -33.11 3.88 18.26
N ALA A 242 -32.08 3.82 17.42
CA ALA A 242 -32.15 3.26 16.07
C ALA A 242 -31.85 1.74 16.02
N TRP A 243 -31.30 1.16 17.09
CA TRP A 243 -30.83 -0.23 17.12
C TRP A 243 -31.97 -1.22 16.85
N LYS A 244 -31.81 -2.03 15.82
CA LYS A 244 -32.77 -3.08 15.43
C LYS A 244 -32.03 -4.26 14.85
N GLU A 245 -32.31 -5.46 15.36
CA GLU A 245 -31.74 -6.71 14.84
C GLU A 245 -32.78 -7.46 13.98
N PRO A 246 -32.36 -8.16 12.90
CA PRO A 246 -30.98 -8.29 12.41
C PRO A 246 -30.42 -6.98 11.86
N CYS A 247 -29.12 -6.78 12.02
CA CYS A 247 -28.37 -5.62 11.50
C CYS A 247 -26.99 -6.02 10.99
N ILE A 248 -26.38 -5.14 10.21
CA ILE A 248 -24.99 -5.26 9.78
C ILE A 248 -24.18 -4.18 10.50
N VAL A 249 -23.10 -4.55 11.17
CA VAL A 249 -22.24 -3.59 11.87
C VAL A 249 -20.81 -3.67 11.37
N LEU A 250 -20.31 -2.53 10.88
CA LEU A 250 -18.90 -2.31 10.58
C LEU A 250 -18.27 -1.50 11.72
N CYS A 251 -17.12 -1.93 12.21
CA CYS A 251 -16.40 -1.21 13.27
C CYS A 251 -14.88 -1.43 13.15
N PRO A 252 -14.04 -0.55 13.72
CA PRO A 252 -12.60 -0.74 13.70
C PRO A 252 -12.16 -1.90 14.61
N HIS A 253 -10.88 -2.25 14.48
CA HIS A 253 -10.14 -3.24 15.28
C HIS A 253 -10.43 -4.72 14.98
N TRP A 254 -9.85 -5.21 13.87
CA TRP A 254 -9.79 -6.63 13.48
C TRP A 254 -9.17 -7.57 14.54
N SER A 255 -8.39 -7.03 15.48
CA SER A 255 -7.82 -7.80 16.60
C SER A 255 -8.85 -8.40 17.57
N LEU A 256 -10.11 -7.92 17.58
CA LEU A 256 -11.13 -8.32 18.55
C LEU A 256 -10.68 -8.16 20.02
N ARG A 257 -9.79 -7.20 20.29
CA ARG A 257 -9.26 -6.91 21.65
C ARG A 257 -9.76 -5.61 22.26
N LEU A 258 -10.19 -4.68 21.43
CA LEU A 258 -10.67 -3.38 21.86
C LEU A 258 -11.79 -2.88 20.95
N GLY A 259 -12.45 -1.81 21.39
CA GLY A 259 -13.49 -1.15 20.63
C GLY A 259 -14.82 -1.92 20.58
N PRO A 260 -15.75 -1.47 19.71
CA PRO A 260 -17.10 -2.00 19.64
C PRO A 260 -17.18 -3.51 19.35
N ALA A 261 -16.23 -4.03 18.58
CA ALA A 261 -16.18 -5.43 18.16
C ALA A 261 -16.26 -6.41 19.33
N VAL A 262 -15.56 -6.12 20.44
CA VAL A 262 -15.53 -7.00 21.63
C VAL A 262 -16.92 -7.15 22.26
N HIS A 263 -17.65 -6.04 22.37
CA HIS A 263 -18.96 -6.02 23.02
C HIS A 263 -20.02 -6.68 22.13
N LEU A 264 -19.98 -6.40 20.83
CA LEU A 264 -20.91 -6.97 19.85
C LEU A 264 -20.67 -8.47 19.67
N LEU A 265 -19.40 -8.90 19.62
CA LEU A 265 -19.08 -10.32 19.56
C LEU A 265 -19.55 -11.05 20.83
N ARG A 266 -19.37 -10.50 22.03
CA ARG A 266 -19.94 -11.08 23.27
C ARG A 266 -21.47 -11.22 23.20
N ARG A 267 -22.16 -10.28 22.54
CA ARG A 267 -23.62 -10.36 22.36
C ARG A 267 -24.03 -11.47 21.40
N TRP A 268 -23.28 -11.66 20.31
CA TRP A 268 -23.68 -12.55 19.21
C TRP A 268 -22.96 -13.91 19.17
N HIS A 269 -21.91 -14.12 19.97
CA HIS A 269 -21.06 -15.33 19.94
C HIS A 269 -21.83 -16.66 20.05
N ALA A 270 -23.00 -16.66 20.70
CA ALA A 270 -23.82 -17.85 20.93
C ALA A 270 -24.93 -18.08 19.88
N ASP A 271 -25.16 -17.16 18.93
CA ASP A 271 -26.22 -17.28 17.92
C ASP A 271 -25.66 -17.77 16.58
N LYS A 272 -26.06 -18.99 16.18
CA LYS A 272 -25.63 -19.65 14.93
C LYS A 272 -26.12 -18.98 13.65
N ARG A 273 -27.07 -18.05 13.75
CA ARG A 273 -27.57 -17.26 12.61
C ARG A 273 -26.68 -16.04 12.36
N CYS A 274 -25.98 -15.57 13.39
CA CYS A 274 -25.09 -14.43 13.28
C CYS A 274 -23.80 -14.82 12.55
N LEU A 275 -23.18 -13.81 11.92
CA LEU A 275 -21.94 -13.95 11.17
C LEU A 275 -20.90 -12.97 11.70
N LEU A 276 -19.69 -13.48 11.92
CA LEU A 276 -18.49 -12.71 12.16
C LEU A 276 -17.59 -12.84 10.93
N VAL A 277 -17.28 -11.71 10.27
CA VAL A 277 -16.30 -11.67 9.18
C VAL A 277 -14.96 -11.25 9.78
N VAL A 278 -13.91 -12.05 9.62
CA VAL A 278 -12.57 -11.77 10.18
C VAL A 278 -11.55 -11.74 9.05
N GLU A 279 -10.68 -10.74 9.07
CA GLU A 279 -9.54 -10.67 8.18
C GLU A 279 -8.50 -11.74 8.57
N GLN A 280 -8.09 -12.57 7.62
CA GLN A 280 -7.10 -13.62 7.81
C GLN A 280 -5.74 -12.99 8.18
N GLY A 281 -5.07 -13.58 9.17
CA GLY A 281 -3.74 -13.14 9.59
C GLY A 281 -3.21 -13.93 10.78
N ASN A 282 -1.92 -13.74 11.09
CA ASN A 282 -1.27 -14.42 12.21
C ASN A 282 -2.01 -14.13 13.53
N GLY A 283 -2.78 -15.12 14.01
CA GLY A 283 -3.49 -15.06 15.28
C GLY A 283 -4.99 -14.78 15.19
N ALA A 284 -5.65 -14.96 14.03
CA ALA A 284 -7.11 -14.93 13.95
C ALA A 284 -7.76 -15.92 14.95
N GLU A 285 -7.30 -17.18 14.99
CA GLU A 285 -7.77 -18.17 15.97
C GLU A 285 -7.52 -17.75 17.42
N LEU A 286 -6.32 -17.24 17.71
CA LEU A 286 -5.97 -16.70 19.04
C LEU A 286 -6.89 -15.53 19.40
N SER A 287 -7.33 -14.75 18.41
CA SER A 287 -8.24 -13.63 18.58
C SER A 287 -9.63 -14.08 19.07
N LEU A 288 -10.06 -15.28 18.71
CA LEU A 288 -11.36 -15.85 19.06
C LEU A 288 -11.40 -16.58 20.42
N LYS A 289 -10.26 -17.04 20.94
CA LYS A 289 -10.17 -17.78 22.22
C LYS A 289 -10.95 -17.17 23.39
N PRO A 290 -10.94 -15.84 23.63
CA PRO A 290 -11.67 -15.23 24.73
C PRO A 290 -13.20 -15.33 24.63
N PHE A 291 -13.74 -15.69 23.47
CA PHE A 291 -15.17 -15.75 23.19
C PHE A 291 -15.70 -17.18 23.07
N MET A 292 -14.86 -18.18 23.35
CA MET A 292 -15.26 -19.58 23.32
C MET A 292 -16.20 -19.93 24.50
N PRO A 293 -17.21 -20.81 24.30
CA PRO A 293 -17.54 -21.49 23.05
C PRO A 293 -18.23 -20.57 22.03
N LEU A 294 -17.83 -20.67 20.76
CA LEU A 294 -18.43 -19.93 19.64
C LEU A 294 -19.46 -20.79 18.91
N ALA A 295 -20.68 -20.28 18.79
CA ALA A 295 -21.72 -20.81 17.92
C ALA A 295 -21.98 -19.90 16.71
N ILE A 296 -21.64 -18.61 16.81
CA ILE A 296 -21.63 -17.68 15.68
C ILE A 296 -20.81 -18.25 14.51
N GLN A 297 -21.28 -18.03 13.28
CA GLN A 297 -20.53 -18.42 12.10
C GLN A 297 -19.34 -17.47 11.92
N VAL A 298 -18.16 -18.02 11.69
CA VAL A 298 -16.95 -17.22 11.43
C VAL A 298 -16.57 -17.41 9.97
N LEU A 299 -16.50 -16.31 9.23
CA LEU A 299 -16.00 -16.26 7.87
C LEU A 299 -14.62 -15.58 7.91
N GLU A 300 -13.58 -16.36 7.66
CA GLU A 300 -12.23 -15.82 7.49
C GLU A 300 -12.04 -15.40 6.03
N CYS A 301 -11.46 -14.22 5.81
CA CYS A 301 -11.28 -13.65 4.49
C CYS A 301 -9.90 -13.01 4.35
N SER A 302 -9.24 -13.26 3.22
CA SER A 302 -8.06 -12.50 2.79
C SER A 302 -8.51 -11.46 1.78
N PHE A 303 -8.02 -10.24 1.91
CA PHE A 303 -8.19 -9.22 0.88
C PHE A 303 -6.83 -8.83 0.33
N LEU A 304 -6.83 -8.45 -0.95
CA LEU A 304 -5.65 -8.04 -1.68
C LEU A 304 -4.77 -7.10 -0.85
N SER A 305 -3.56 -7.55 -0.60
CA SER A 305 -2.55 -6.83 0.18
C SER A 305 -1.22 -7.09 -0.48
N GLY A 306 -0.63 -6.05 -1.05
CA GLY A 306 0.72 -6.14 -1.59
C GLY A 306 0.87 -6.67 -3.00
N VAL A 307 2.13 -6.64 -3.44
CA VAL A 307 2.54 -7.13 -4.75
C VAL A 307 2.61 -8.66 -4.68
N ARG A 308 1.85 -9.35 -5.53
CA ARG A 308 1.87 -10.82 -5.62
C ARG A 308 3.23 -11.34 -6.04
N ALA A 309 3.62 -12.52 -5.53
CA ALA A 309 4.94 -13.12 -5.77
C ALA A 309 5.30 -13.20 -7.27
N GLY A 310 4.35 -13.63 -8.12
CA GLY A 310 4.55 -13.70 -9.57
C GLY A 310 4.76 -12.36 -10.29
N LYS A 311 4.45 -11.23 -9.64
CA LYS A 311 4.64 -9.87 -10.18
C LYS A 311 5.91 -9.18 -9.66
N ILE A 312 6.60 -9.76 -8.66
CA ILE A 312 7.82 -9.17 -8.07
C ILE A 312 8.95 -9.15 -9.11
N ASP A 313 9.27 -10.29 -9.74
CA ASP A 313 10.37 -10.36 -10.71
C ASP A 313 10.12 -9.47 -11.96
N PRO A 314 8.92 -9.48 -12.57
CA PRO A 314 8.56 -8.51 -13.60
C PRO A 314 8.75 -7.05 -13.16
N LEU A 315 8.29 -6.69 -11.95
CA LEU A 315 8.47 -5.36 -11.39
C LEU A 315 9.95 -4.99 -11.28
N LEU A 316 10.77 -5.86 -10.67
CA LEU A 316 12.21 -5.65 -10.54
C LEU A 316 12.91 -5.54 -11.90
N GLY A 317 12.46 -6.31 -12.90
CA GLY A 317 12.95 -6.23 -14.27
C GLY A 317 12.66 -4.89 -14.95
N VAL A 318 11.55 -4.24 -14.62
CA VAL A 318 11.18 -2.90 -15.11
C VAL A 318 11.93 -1.81 -14.34
N LEU A 319 12.07 -1.96 -13.02
CA LEU A 319 12.72 -0.95 -12.16
C LEU A 319 14.24 -0.94 -12.28
N LYS A 320 14.84 -2.10 -12.59
CA LYS A 320 16.30 -2.31 -12.75
C LYS A 320 17.13 -1.71 -11.61
N PRO A 321 16.84 -2.05 -10.34
CA PRO A 321 17.63 -1.53 -9.22
C PRO A 321 19.04 -2.11 -9.21
N LYS A 322 19.96 -1.50 -8.47
CA LYS A 322 21.26 -2.13 -8.16
C LYS A 322 21.14 -3.07 -6.96
N PHE A 323 20.35 -2.69 -5.97
CA PHE A 323 20.14 -3.44 -4.74
C PHE A 323 18.66 -3.59 -4.39
N VAL A 324 18.29 -4.78 -3.95
CA VAL A 324 16.96 -5.09 -3.39
C VAL A 324 17.13 -5.50 -1.94
N MET A 325 16.48 -4.78 -1.02
CA MET A 325 16.58 -5.03 0.42
C MET A 325 15.32 -5.73 0.95
N LEU A 326 15.52 -6.87 1.62
CA LEU A 326 14.48 -7.72 2.19
C LEU A 326 14.77 -8.05 3.67
N PRO A 327 13.79 -8.40 4.50
CA PRO A 327 14.03 -8.93 5.84
C PRO A 327 14.83 -10.22 5.81
N GLU A 328 15.67 -10.43 6.82
CA GLU A 328 16.49 -11.62 6.99
C GLU A 328 15.68 -12.94 6.97
N GLY A 329 14.43 -12.91 7.44
CA GLY A 329 13.53 -14.07 7.44
C GLY A 329 13.08 -14.56 6.05
N LEU A 330 13.31 -13.78 4.98
CA LEU A 330 12.91 -14.13 3.61
C LEU A 330 14.07 -14.59 2.73
N LYS A 331 15.25 -14.74 3.33
CA LYS A 331 16.47 -15.16 2.61
C LYS A 331 16.32 -16.51 1.89
N SER A 332 15.55 -17.44 2.45
CA SER A 332 15.27 -18.75 1.83
C SER A 332 14.27 -18.68 0.68
N ARG A 333 13.37 -17.68 0.66
CA ARG A 333 12.28 -17.56 -0.32
C ARG A 333 12.69 -16.78 -1.58
N CYS A 334 13.70 -15.93 -1.48
CA CYS A 334 14.19 -15.07 -2.58
C CYS A 334 15.66 -15.36 -2.88
N SER A 335 15.98 -16.58 -3.34
CA SER A 335 17.33 -16.95 -3.77
C SER A 335 17.39 -17.09 -5.30
N ILE A 336 17.29 -15.96 -6.01
CA ILE A 336 17.41 -15.93 -7.46
C ILE A 336 18.88 -15.72 -7.84
N LYS A 337 19.46 -16.67 -8.59
CA LYS A 337 20.80 -16.54 -9.17
C LYS A 337 20.70 -16.04 -10.61
N GLY A 338 21.60 -15.15 -11.02
CA GLY A 338 21.70 -14.68 -12.41
C GLY A 338 20.92 -13.41 -12.75
N VAL A 339 20.36 -12.71 -11.76
CA VAL A 339 19.73 -11.39 -11.94
C VAL A 339 20.78 -10.27 -11.89
N PRO A 340 20.53 -9.13 -12.58
CA PRO A 340 21.47 -8.01 -12.64
C PRO A 340 21.55 -7.17 -11.36
N TRP A 341 20.69 -7.44 -10.37
CA TRP A 341 20.67 -6.77 -9.07
C TRP A 341 21.14 -7.68 -7.95
N SER A 342 21.62 -7.07 -6.85
CA SER A 342 22.06 -7.79 -5.65
C SER A 342 21.00 -7.75 -4.55
N PHE A 343 20.75 -8.89 -3.92
CA PHE A 343 19.90 -8.96 -2.73
C PHE A 343 20.69 -8.67 -1.46
N LEU A 344 20.15 -7.80 -0.62
CA LEU A 344 20.64 -7.50 0.72
C LEU A 344 19.56 -7.77 1.74
N TYR A 345 19.96 -8.16 2.96
CA TYR A 345 19.01 -8.57 3.99
C TYR A 345 19.15 -7.72 5.25
N TYR A 346 18.05 -7.16 5.72
CA TYR A 346 18.02 -6.33 6.91
C TYR A 346 17.40 -7.02 8.12
N SER A 347 17.92 -6.67 9.29
CA SER A 347 17.35 -7.04 10.58
C SER A 347 17.53 -5.92 11.59
N LYS A 348 16.72 -5.99 12.65
CA LYS A 348 16.61 -4.93 13.65
C LYS A 348 17.97 -4.58 14.25
N GLY A 349 18.33 -3.31 14.19
CA GLY A 349 19.55 -2.77 14.81
C GLY A 349 20.85 -3.03 14.06
N LYS A 350 20.82 -3.65 12.87
CA LYS A 350 22.00 -3.79 12.01
C LYS A 350 22.11 -2.62 11.02
N THR A 351 23.33 -2.12 10.84
CA THR A 351 23.66 -1.17 9.77
C THR A 351 24.15 -1.95 8.56
N ILE A 352 23.66 -1.61 7.36
CA ILE A 352 24.07 -2.24 6.10
C ILE A 352 24.84 -1.20 5.31
N GLU A 353 26.09 -1.51 5.00
CA GLU A 353 26.93 -0.69 4.14
C GLU A 353 26.67 -1.06 2.69
N LEU A 354 26.31 -0.06 1.89
CA LEU A 354 26.20 -0.19 0.44
C LEU A 354 27.54 0.19 -0.18
N SER A 355 28.01 -0.61 -1.13
CA SER A 355 29.18 -0.25 -1.94
C SER A 355 28.91 1.07 -2.68
N ASN A 356 29.97 1.83 -2.94
CA ASN A 356 29.85 3.18 -3.49
C ASN A 356 29.10 3.15 -4.84
N LEU A 357 27.88 3.69 -4.86
CA LEU A 357 26.92 3.54 -5.98
C LEU A 357 27.30 4.36 -7.21
N ARG A 358 28.10 5.41 -7.03
CA ARG A 358 28.58 6.31 -8.09
C ARG A 358 30.04 6.71 -7.88
N GLU A 359 30.87 6.41 -8.86
CA GLU A 359 32.27 6.85 -8.93
C GLU A 359 32.34 8.31 -9.39
N ASP A 360 31.53 8.67 -10.38
CA ASP A 360 31.42 10.03 -10.89
C ASP A 360 30.39 10.85 -10.12
N ILE A 361 30.73 12.11 -9.85
CA ILE A 361 29.86 13.05 -9.16
C ILE A 361 29.51 14.17 -10.13
N GLU A 362 28.22 14.32 -10.38
CA GLU A 362 27.70 15.49 -11.09
C GLU A 362 27.64 16.69 -10.13
N VAL A 363 28.26 17.78 -10.54
CA VAL A 363 28.39 18.98 -9.71
C VAL A 363 28.02 20.21 -10.53
N HIS A 364 27.08 21.00 -10.02
CA HIS A 364 26.67 22.25 -10.65
C HIS A 364 27.67 23.36 -10.31
N LEU A 365 28.19 24.03 -11.33
CA LEU A 365 29.05 25.19 -11.15
C LEU A 365 28.21 26.46 -11.10
N ALA A 366 28.31 27.24 -10.03
CA ALA A 366 27.62 28.52 -9.92
C ALA A 366 28.09 29.48 -11.03
N THR A 367 27.17 30.27 -11.58
CA THR A 367 27.43 31.11 -12.76
C THR A 367 28.53 32.15 -12.51
N ASP A 368 28.56 32.77 -11.33
CA ASP A 368 29.59 33.74 -10.94
C ASP A 368 31.00 33.12 -10.90
N VAL A 369 31.08 31.86 -10.51
CA VAL A 369 32.32 31.07 -10.51
C VAL A 369 32.73 30.70 -11.93
N ALA A 370 31.77 30.24 -12.74
CA ALA A 370 31.99 29.86 -14.13
C ALA A 370 32.60 31.02 -14.94
N PHE A 371 32.12 32.26 -14.76
CA PHE A 371 32.65 33.45 -15.43
C PHE A 371 34.10 33.81 -15.03
N ARG A 372 34.59 33.31 -13.90
CA ARG A 372 35.98 33.56 -13.45
C ARG A 372 36.97 32.52 -13.94
N LEU A 373 36.51 31.46 -14.61
CA LEU A 373 37.40 30.46 -15.18
C LEU A 373 38.27 31.10 -16.26
N GLN A 374 39.56 30.80 -16.22
CA GLN A 374 40.52 31.17 -17.25
C GLN A 374 41.11 29.89 -17.85
N PRO A 375 40.42 29.25 -18.81
CA PRO A 375 40.90 28.03 -19.44
C PRO A 375 42.18 28.29 -20.23
N ARG A 376 43.16 27.41 -20.06
CA ARG A 376 44.37 27.35 -20.88
C ARG A 376 44.34 26.07 -21.68
N GLN A 377 44.62 26.17 -22.98
CA GLN A 377 44.60 25.02 -23.86
C GLN A 377 45.72 24.05 -23.46
N LEU A 378 45.35 22.79 -23.23
CA LEU A 378 46.29 21.71 -22.94
C LEU A 378 46.60 20.93 -24.23
N ASN A 379 45.57 20.65 -25.02
CA ASN A 379 45.62 19.88 -26.27
C ASN A 379 44.64 20.50 -27.30
N GLU A 380 44.61 19.98 -28.53
CA GLU A 380 43.72 20.48 -29.60
C GLU A 380 42.22 20.47 -29.19
N THR A 381 41.80 19.52 -28.35
CA THR A 381 40.39 19.33 -27.96
C THR A 381 40.07 19.70 -26.52
N THR A 382 41.07 20.01 -25.69
CA THR A 382 40.87 20.14 -24.23
C THR A 382 41.55 21.39 -23.68
N ALA A 383 40.78 22.18 -22.92
CA ALA A 383 41.28 23.32 -22.16
C ALA A 383 41.08 23.08 -20.65
N VAL A 384 42.03 23.53 -19.84
CA VAL A 384 42.04 23.32 -18.39
C VAL A 384 42.09 24.66 -17.68
N ALA A 385 41.23 24.85 -16.68
CA ALA A 385 41.23 26.01 -15.79
C ALA A 385 41.39 25.55 -14.34
N ARG A 386 42.17 26.30 -13.54
CA ARG A 386 42.28 26.01 -12.10
C ARG A 386 41.12 26.65 -11.36
N LEU A 387 40.40 25.85 -10.57
CA LEU A 387 39.25 26.29 -9.80
C LEU A 387 39.51 26.13 -8.28
N ARG A 388 39.15 27.15 -7.49
CA ARG A 388 39.15 27.09 -6.02
C ARG A 388 37.83 27.61 -5.48
N THR A 389 36.98 26.70 -5.03
CA THR A 389 35.59 26.94 -4.63
C THR A 389 35.25 26.15 -3.38
N LYS A 390 34.07 26.42 -2.80
CA LYS A 390 33.49 25.55 -1.76
C LYS A 390 32.50 24.59 -2.40
N LEU A 391 32.60 23.32 -2.07
CA LEU A 391 31.59 22.31 -2.41
C LEU A 391 30.48 22.35 -1.36
N LEU A 392 29.26 22.60 -1.80
CA LEU A 392 28.05 22.66 -0.97
C LEU A 392 27.03 21.65 -1.51
N VAL A 393 26.10 21.24 -0.66
CA VAL A 393 24.91 20.49 -1.09
C VAL A 393 23.71 21.40 -0.91
N SER A 394 22.97 21.62 -1.98
CA SER A 394 21.75 22.41 -1.98
C SER A 394 20.75 21.79 -2.94
N ASN A 395 19.49 21.67 -2.50
CA ASN A 395 18.41 21.03 -3.25
C ASN A 395 18.79 19.63 -3.76
N GLY A 396 19.45 18.83 -2.92
CA GLY A 396 19.85 17.46 -3.25
C GLY A 396 20.92 17.33 -4.33
N ARG A 397 21.60 18.43 -4.68
CA ARG A 397 22.67 18.44 -5.69
C ARG A 397 23.95 19.05 -5.12
N TYR A 398 25.08 18.56 -5.60
CA TYR A 398 26.36 19.20 -5.35
C TYR A 398 26.47 20.52 -6.14
N GLN A 399 26.92 21.57 -5.47
CA GLN A 399 27.14 22.89 -6.05
C GLN A 399 28.53 23.41 -5.69
N LEU A 400 29.25 23.97 -6.67
CA LEU A 400 30.50 24.70 -6.46
C LEU A 400 30.20 26.19 -6.45
N ALA A 401 30.30 26.80 -5.27
CA ALA A 401 30.05 28.22 -5.07
C ALA A 401 31.34 29.00 -4.77
N SER A 402 31.28 30.31 -4.97
CA SER A 402 32.35 31.24 -4.60
C SER A 402 32.77 31.01 -3.16
N ALA A 403 34.08 30.91 -2.91
CA ALA A 403 34.60 30.92 -1.56
C ALA A 403 34.50 32.35 -1.01
N GLU A 404 33.31 32.80 -0.61
CA GLU A 404 33.20 34.03 0.17
C GLU A 404 34.01 33.85 1.46
N LYS A 405 34.90 34.82 1.73
CA LYS A 405 35.55 34.98 3.03
C LYS A 405 34.42 35.14 4.04
N GLN A 406 34.35 34.28 5.05
CA GLN A 406 33.49 34.55 6.20
C GLN A 406 33.80 35.97 6.68
N PRO A 407 32.82 36.85 6.92
CA PRO A 407 33.07 38.01 7.74
C PRO A 407 33.46 37.47 9.11
N ASP A 408 34.60 37.92 9.64
CA ASP A 408 35.01 37.64 11.02
C ASP A 408 33.79 37.82 11.93
N GLN A 409 33.28 36.72 12.50
CA GLN A 409 32.48 36.80 13.72
C GLN A 409 33.43 37.09 14.87
N SER A 410 34.05 38.28 14.83
CA SER A 410 34.61 38.93 15.99
C SER A 410 33.95 40.31 16.06
N LYS A 411 33.18 40.51 17.14
CA LYS A 411 32.39 41.70 17.49
C LYS A 411 30.99 41.79 16.86
N ARG A 412 30.01 41.21 17.55
CA ARG A 412 29.04 42.00 18.33
C ARG A 412 28.32 41.16 19.36
#